data_AF-A0A5N5SPK0-F1
#
_entry.id   AF-A0A5N5SPK0-F1
#
_cell.length_a   1.000
_cell.length_b   1.000
_cell.length_c   1.000
_cell.angle_alpha   90.00
_cell.angle_beta   90.00
_cell.angle_gamma   90.00
#
_symmetry.space_group_name_H-M   'P 1'
#
loop_
_entity.id
_entity.type
_entity.pdbx_description
1 polymer ?
#
loop_
_entity_poly.entity_id
_entity_poly.type
_entity_poly.pdbx_seq_one_letter_code
_entity_poly.pdbx_strand_id
1 'polypeptide(L)'
;MKPLFCVLSLVLFLTNTSFGQDECNGANEARVRTFLKNLPKQWTSKTVKKQDIYDFICSETLVTAIIDCLERADLCSQVEGLGPFVDEIYARIDDGNNCPTCDPQLMDMIRDSVRTVQKRFPKQYIRGLSLF
;
A
#
# COMPACT_ATOMS: atom_id res chain seq x y z
N MET A 1 -15.84 11.23 -44.62
CA MET A 1 -14.60 12.00 -44.36
C MET A 1 -14.40 12.06 -42.85
N LYS A 2 -13.19 11.69 -42.40
CA LYS A 2 -12.69 11.66 -41.01
C LYS A 2 -12.83 13.07 -40.35
N PRO A 3 -12.97 13.16 -39.01
CA PRO A 3 -11.81 12.87 -38.14
C PRO A 3 -12.18 12.08 -36.87
N LEU A 4 -11.55 10.94 -36.56
CA LEU A 4 -10.14 10.81 -36.15
C LEU A 4 -9.72 11.76 -35.00
N PHE A 5 -10.66 12.12 -34.13
CA PHE A 5 -10.38 12.94 -32.93
C PHE A 5 -10.68 12.24 -31.59
N CYS A 6 -11.20 11.02 -31.56
CA CYS A 6 -11.50 10.31 -30.30
C CYS A 6 -10.37 9.44 -29.75
N VAL A 7 -9.27 9.24 -30.50
CA VAL A 7 -8.18 8.34 -30.08
C VAL A 7 -7.02 9.10 -29.41
N LEU A 8 -6.98 10.43 -29.51
CA LEU A 8 -5.85 11.22 -28.99
C LEU A 8 -5.97 11.59 -27.50
N SER A 9 -7.17 11.57 -26.92
CA SER A 9 -7.36 11.89 -25.49
C SER A 9 -7.07 10.72 -24.54
N LEU A 10 -7.00 9.48 -25.04
CA LEU A 10 -6.61 8.32 -24.22
C LEU A 10 -5.09 8.15 -24.10
N VAL A 11 -4.31 8.80 -24.98
CA VAL A 11 -2.84 8.70 -25.00
C VAL A 11 -2.19 9.83 -24.18
N LEU A 12 -2.91 10.91 -23.87
CA LEU A 12 -2.38 12.05 -23.12
C LEU A 12 -2.42 11.91 -21.59
N PHE A 13 -3.02 10.83 -21.05
CA PHE A 13 -2.81 10.43 -19.65
C PHE A 13 -1.64 9.46 -19.45
N LEU A 14 -0.90 9.12 -20.52
CA LEU A 14 0.34 8.34 -20.44
C LEU A 14 1.60 9.19 -20.29
N THR A 15 1.50 10.51 -20.12
CA THR A 15 2.56 11.26 -19.45
C THR A 15 2.47 10.99 -17.96
N ASN A 16 2.67 9.74 -17.56
CA ASN A 16 3.23 9.48 -16.25
C ASN A 16 4.61 10.12 -16.30
N THR A 17 4.67 11.36 -15.80
CA THR A 17 5.80 11.83 -15.02
C THR A 17 6.43 10.64 -14.31
N SER A 18 7.76 10.61 -14.25
CA SER A 18 8.56 9.62 -13.52
C SER A 18 8.23 9.65 -12.01
N PHE A 19 7.02 9.27 -11.64
CA PHE A 19 6.48 9.11 -10.30
C PHE A 19 6.43 7.61 -10.07
N GLY A 20 7.53 7.06 -9.55
CA GLY A 20 7.57 5.64 -9.19
C GLY A 20 8.95 5.02 -8.95
N GLN A 21 10.02 5.64 -9.47
CA GLN A 21 11.38 5.16 -9.17
C GLN A 21 12.01 5.87 -7.95
N ASP A 22 11.69 7.15 -7.71
CA ASP A 22 12.31 7.89 -6.60
C ASP A 22 11.70 7.64 -5.22
N GLU A 23 10.42 7.30 -5.10
CA GLU A 23 9.79 7.18 -3.77
C GLU A 23 10.25 5.96 -2.96
N CYS A 24 10.81 4.94 -3.62
CA CYS A 24 11.41 3.78 -2.97
C CYS A 24 12.94 3.87 -2.83
N ASN A 25 13.55 4.96 -3.30
CA ASN A 25 14.98 5.18 -3.11
C ASN A 25 15.25 5.40 -1.61
N GLY A 26 15.99 4.47 -1.01
CA GLY A 26 16.28 4.47 0.43
C GLY A 26 15.33 3.63 1.28
N ALA A 27 14.48 2.79 0.69
CA ALA A 27 13.71 1.78 1.41
C ALA A 27 14.63 0.88 2.27
N ASN A 28 14.24 0.62 3.52
CA ASN A 28 15.08 -0.10 4.46
C ASN A 28 14.30 -1.16 5.23
N GLU A 29 14.60 -2.43 4.95
CA GLU A 29 13.96 -3.57 5.59
C GLU A 29 14.18 -3.62 7.12
N ALA A 30 15.31 -3.12 7.63
CA ALA A 30 15.56 -3.06 9.06
C ALA A 30 14.63 -2.05 9.76
N ARG A 31 14.26 -0.95 9.10
CA ARG A 31 13.26 -0.01 9.62
C ARG A 31 11.88 -0.63 9.66
N VAL A 32 11.51 -1.37 8.60
CA VAL A 32 10.26 -2.15 8.58
C VAL A 32 10.18 -3.10 9.77
N ARG A 33 11.21 -3.94 9.97
CA ARG A 33 11.24 -4.90 11.08
C ARG A 33 11.16 -4.20 12.45
N THR A 34 11.80 -3.05 12.59
CA THR A 34 11.74 -2.26 13.83
C THR A 34 10.33 -1.70 14.06
N PHE A 35 9.68 -1.21 13.01
CA PHE A 35 8.31 -0.71 13.08
C PHE A 35 7.31 -1.81 13.42
N LEU A 36 7.36 -2.96 12.75
CA LEU A 36 6.46 -4.10 13.01
C LEU A 36 6.61 -4.66 14.44
N LYS A 37 7.81 -4.63 15.01
CA LYS A 37 8.05 -5.02 16.42
C LYS A 37 7.46 -4.02 17.43
N ASN A 38 7.33 -2.76 17.03
CA ASN A 38 6.93 -1.67 17.90
C ASN A 38 5.70 -0.94 17.35
N LEU A 39 4.71 -1.71 16.88
CA LEU A 39 3.48 -1.15 16.35
C LEU A 39 2.81 -0.24 17.39
N PRO A 40 2.38 0.96 16.99
CA PRO A 40 1.73 1.86 17.92
C PRO A 40 0.36 1.30 18.32
N LYS A 41 -0.04 1.54 19.58
CA LYS A 41 -1.39 1.19 20.06
C LYS A 41 -2.48 2.07 19.45
N GLN A 42 -2.11 3.26 19.00
CA GLN A 42 -3.00 4.21 18.33
C GLN A 42 -2.38 4.64 17.01
N TRP A 43 -3.12 4.46 15.93
CA TRP A 43 -2.66 4.74 14.57
C TRP A 43 -3.19 6.10 14.11
N THR A 44 -2.26 7.07 14.04
CA THR A 44 -2.47 8.46 13.63
C THR A 44 -1.27 8.92 12.82
N SER A 45 -1.35 10.07 12.14
CA SER A 45 -0.23 10.67 11.42
C SER A 45 0.91 11.13 12.35
N LYS A 46 0.67 11.20 13.66
CA LYS A 46 1.69 11.48 14.68
C LYS A 46 2.48 10.24 15.09
N THR A 47 1.87 9.06 15.00
CA THR A 47 2.46 7.79 15.48
C THR A 47 2.97 6.91 14.34
N VAL A 48 2.45 7.09 13.13
CA VAL A 48 2.87 6.37 11.93
C VAL A 48 3.33 7.37 10.89
N LYS A 49 4.57 7.25 10.44
CA LYS A 49 5.13 8.10 9.39
C LYS A 49 4.89 7.48 8.03
N LYS A 50 4.81 8.32 7.00
CA LYS A 50 4.73 7.87 5.60
C LYS A 50 5.79 6.82 5.28
N GLN A 51 7.03 7.04 5.74
CA GLN A 51 8.16 6.15 5.50
C GLN A 51 7.95 4.75 6.10
N ASP A 52 7.25 4.62 7.22
CA ASP A 52 7.04 3.33 7.89
C ASP A 52 6.20 2.39 7.02
N ILE A 53 5.20 2.95 6.32
CA ILE A 53 4.35 2.22 5.36
C ILE A 53 5.09 2.06 4.02
N TYR A 54 5.78 3.11 3.56
CA TYR A 54 6.46 3.12 2.26
C TYR A 54 7.64 2.14 2.21
N ASP A 55 8.45 2.04 3.26
CA ASP A 55 9.55 1.07 3.31
C ASP A 55 9.03 -0.37 3.15
N PHE A 56 7.83 -0.64 3.66
CA PHE A 56 7.17 -1.93 3.55
C PHE A 56 6.71 -2.17 2.11
N ILE A 57 5.89 -1.27 1.56
CA ILE A 57 5.28 -1.43 0.23
C ILE A 57 6.26 -1.28 -0.94
N CYS A 58 7.51 -0.89 -0.68
CA CYS A 58 8.59 -0.86 -1.66
C CYS A 58 9.26 -2.23 -1.88
N SER A 59 9.01 -3.22 -1.01
CA SER A 59 9.55 -4.58 -1.13
C SER A 59 8.50 -5.55 -1.64
N GLU A 60 8.77 -6.19 -2.80
CA GLU A 60 7.88 -7.19 -3.38
C GLU A 60 7.64 -8.37 -2.43
N THR A 61 8.69 -8.81 -1.73
CA THR A 61 8.62 -9.90 -0.75
C THR A 61 7.68 -9.57 0.40
N LEU A 62 7.77 -8.35 0.93
CA LEU A 62 6.91 -7.92 2.04
C LEU A 62 5.47 -7.72 1.59
N VAL A 63 5.24 -7.10 0.42
CA VAL A 63 3.90 -6.99 -0.18
C VAL A 63 3.28 -8.37 -0.42
N THR A 64 4.07 -9.33 -0.89
CA THR A 64 3.62 -10.71 -1.05
C THR A 64 3.23 -11.33 0.29
N ALA A 65 4.00 -11.08 1.35
CA ALA A 65 3.68 -11.56 2.69
C ALA A 65 2.33 -11.00 3.23
N ILE A 66 1.98 -9.75 2.92
CA ILE A 66 0.63 -9.20 3.26
C ILE A 66 -0.46 -10.04 2.57
N ILE A 67 -0.31 -10.27 1.27
CA ILE A 67 -1.32 -10.98 0.48
C ILE A 67 -1.44 -12.43 0.94
N ASP A 68 -0.32 -13.09 1.21
CA ASP A 68 -0.29 -14.44 1.76
C ASP A 68 -0.98 -14.50 3.13
N CYS A 69 -0.74 -13.51 3.99
CA CYS A 69 -1.42 -13.37 5.29
C CYS A 69 -2.95 -13.18 5.14
N LEU A 70 -3.39 -12.34 4.19
CA LEU A 70 -4.82 -12.13 3.90
C LEU A 70 -5.48 -13.38 3.34
N GLU A 71 -4.79 -14.13 2.48
CA GLU A 71 -5.30 -15.39 1.91
C GLU A 71 -5.35 -16.51 2.97
N ARG A 72 -4.36 -16.54 3.87
CA ARG A 72 -4.18 -17.57 4.87
C ARG A 72 -3.59 -17.01 6.17
N ALA A 73 -4.39 -17.02 7.21
CA ALA A 73 -4.01 -16.50 8.53
C ALA A 73 -2.74 -17.14 9.13
N ASP A 74 -2.44 -18.40 8.81
CA ASP A 74 -1.22 -19.08 9.28
C ASP A 74 0.08 -18.51 8.68
N LEU A 75 -0.03 -17.77 7.57
CA LEU A 75 1.11 -17.11 6.92
C LEU A 75 1.41 -15.73 7.51
N CYS A 76 0.50 -15.17 8.32
CA CYS A 76 0.72 -13.90 9.03
C CYS A 76 1.86 -13.94 10.06
N SER A 77 2.26 -15.12 10.51
CA SER A 77 3.39 -15.29 11.44
C SER A 77 4.76 -15.39 10.76
N GLN A 78 4.83 -15.37 9.42
CA GLN A 78 6.11 -15.41 8.69
C GLN A 78 6.99 -14.18 8.97
N VAL A 79 6.35 -13.05 9.28
CA VAL A 79 7.02 -11.81 9.68
C VAL A 79 6.42 -11.38 11.02
N GLU A 80 7.29 -11.25 12.03
CA GLU A 80 6.88 -10.79 13.36
C GLU A 80 6.17 -9.43 13.26
N GLY A 81 4.99 -9.32 13.87
CA GLY A 81 4.16 -8.11 13.85
C GLY A 81 3.34 -7.90 12.57
N LEU A 82 3.44 -8.79 11.57
CA LEU A 82 2.72 -8.65 10.31
C LEU A 82 1.20 -8.79 10.45
N GLY A 83 0.71 -9.77 11.21
CA GLY A 83 -0.73 -9.95 11.41
C GLY A 83 -1.44 -8.67 11.90
N PRO A 84 -1.05 -8.11 13.06
CA PRO A 84 -1.64 -6.86 13.56
C PRO A 84 -1.48 -5.67 12.61
N PHE A 85 -0.38 -5.60 11.85
CA PHE A 85 -0.20 -4.58 10.81
C PHE A 85 -1.22 -4.76 9.68
N VAL A 86 -1.40 -5.99 9.18
CA VAL A 86 -2.34 -6.31 8.10
C VAL A 86 -3.78 -6.04 8.55
N ASP A 87 -4.15 -6.46 9.76
CA ASP A 87 -5.49 -6.22 10.30
C ASP A 87 -5.84 -4.73 10.36
N GLU A 88 -4.91 -3.90 10.81
CA GLU A 88 -5.11 -2.44 10.90
C GLU A 88 -5.19 -1.78 9.52
N ILE A 89 -4.31 -2.14 8.59
CA ILE A 89 -4.35 -1.63 7.21
C ILE A 89 -5.65 -2.06 6.53
N TYR A 90 -6.03 -3.32 6.71
CA TYR A 90 -7.26 -3.88 6.13
C TYR A 90 -8.50 -3.20 6.70
N ALA A 91 -8.63 -3.07 8.02
CA ALA A 91 -9.75 -2.39 8.65
C ALA A 91 -9.94 -0.96 8.10
N ARG A 92 -8.85 -0.24 7.88
CA ARG A 92 -8.89 1.13 7.32
C ARG A 92 -9.29 1.18 5.85
N ILE A 93 -8.94 0.16 5.07
CA ILE A 93 -9.33 0.05 3.65
C ILE A 93 -10.79 -0.42 3.53
N ASP A 94 -11.18 -1.44 4.30
CA ASP A 94 -12.48 -2.12 4.28
C ASP A 94 -13.61 -1.25 4.85
N ASP A 95 -13.34 -0.39 5.84
CA ASP A 95 -14.26 0.68 6.28
C ASP A 95 -14.53 1.73 5.18
N GLY A 96 -14.11 1.46 3.93
CA GLY A 96 -14.69 2.05 2.74
C GLY A 96 -14.37 3.53 2.59
N ASN A 97 -13.17 3.95 3.02
CA ASN A 97 -12.79 5.36 3.08
C ASN A 97 -13.67 6.23 4.00
N ASN A 98 -14.59 5.62 4.76
CA ASN A 98 -15.63 6.27 5.57
C ASN A 98 -15.42 6.01 7.06
N CYS A 99 -14.19 6.16 7.53
CA CYS A 99 -13.92 6.31 8.95
C CYS A 99 -13.86 7.81 9.29
N PRO A 100 -14.99 8.47 9.65
CA PRO A 100 -15.03 9.90 9.93
C PRO A 100 -14.20 10.30 11.16
N THR A 101 -13.85 9.33 12.01
CA THR A 101 -12.97 9.50 13.17
C THR A 101 -11.50 9.17 12.88
N CYS A 102 -11.19 8.61 11.71
CA CYS A 102 -9.83 8.27 11.36
C CYS A 102 -9.05 9.51 10.96
N ASP A 103 -7.77 9.52 11.34
CA ASP A 103 -6.82 10.56 10.95
C ASP A 103 -6.75 10.69 9.42
N PRO A 104 -7.19 11.82 8.82
CA PRO A 104 -7.26 11.96 7.37
C PRO A 104 -5.89 11.85 6.69
N GLN A 105 -4.84 12.35 7.34
CA GLN A 105 -3.49 12.30 6.79
C GLN A 105 -2.97 10.86 6.78
N LEU A 106 -3.29 10.07 7.80
CA LEU A 106 -2.98 8.64 7.79
C LEU A 106 -3.74 7.89 6.68
N MET A 107 -5.01 8.20 6.48
CA MET A 107 -5.81 7.60 5.40
C MET A 107 -5.24 7.92 4.03
N ASP A 108 -4.79 9.15 3.80
CA ASP A 108 -4.15 9.54 2.54
C ASP A 108 -2.82 8.79 2.33
N MET A 109 -2.01 8.62 3.37
CA MET A 109 -0.78 7.80 3.29
C MET A 109 -1.08 6.34 2.91
N ILE A 110 -2.13 5.75 3.46
CA ILE A 110 -2.54 4.37 3.15
C ILE A 110 -3.03 4.28 1.69
N ARG A 111 -3.90 5.20 1.25
CA ARG A 111 -4.39 5.23 -0.14
C ARG A 111 -3.27 5.37 -1.16
N ASP A 112 -2.33 6.28 -0.89
CA ASP A 112 -1.19 6.48 -1.76
C ASP A 112 -0.30 5.22 -1.78
N SER A 113 -0.15 4.53 -0.65
CA SER A 113 0.57 3.26 -0.59
C SER A 113 -0.10 2.17 -1.43
N VAL A 114 -1.43 2.06 -1.39
CA VAL A 114 -2.19 1.11 -2.24
C VAL A 114 -1.98 1.43 -3.73
N ARG A 115 -2.03 2.71 -4.12
CA ARG A 115 -1.75 3.14 -5.51
C ARG A 115 -0.32 2.80 -5.93
N THR A 116 0.64 2.94 -5.02
CA THR A 116 2.04 2.58 -5.29
C THR A 116 2.19 1.07 -5.49
N VAL A 117 1.54 0.24 -4.68
CA VAL A 117 1.50 -1.22 -4.86
C VAL A 117 0.86 -1.57 -6.21
N GLN A 118 -0.28 -0.96 -6.57
CA GLN A 118 -0.94 -1.18 -7.87
C GLN A 118 0.00 -0.90 -9.05
N LYS A 119 0.78 0.19 -8.98
CA LYS A 119 1.71 0.58 -10.06
C LYS A 119 2.95 -0.32 -10.12
N ARG A 120 3.53 -0.64 -8.96
CA ARG A 120 4.85 -1.30 -8.87
C ARG A 120 4.75 -2.82 -8.92
N PHE A 121 3.72 -3.37 -8.29
CA PHE A 121 3.48 -4.80 -8.12
C PHE A 121 2.06 -5.16 -8.62
N PRO A 122 1.75 -4.91 -9.91
CA PRO A 122 0.40 -5.08 -10.43
C PRO A 122 -0.12 -6.51 -10.29
N LYS A 123 0.76 -7.53 -10.35
CA LYS A 123 0.36 -8.94 -10.16
C LYS A 123 -0.12 -9.20 -8.73
N GLN A 124 0.66 -8.74 -7.76
CA GLN A 124 0.34 -8.81 -6.32
C GLN A 124 -0.95 -8.06 -6.01
N TYR A 125 -1.09 -6.84 -6.55
CA TYR A 125 -2.32 -6.06 -6.40
C TYR A 125 -3.55 -6.79 -6.93
N ILE A 126 -3.48 -7.34 -8.16
CA ILE A 126 -4.59 -8.11 -8.75
C ILE A 126 -4.90 -9.36 -7.93
N ARG A 127 -3.87 -10.07 -7.43
CA ARG A 127 -4.06 -11.22 -6.54
C ARG A 127 -4.78 -10.80 -5.25
N GLY A 128 -4.35 -9.72 -4.61
CA GLY A 128 -4.99 -9.19 -3.40
C GLY A 128 -6.46 -8.83 -3.65
N LEU A 129 -6.79 -8.22 -4.79
CA LEU A 129 -8.18 -7.91 -5.16
C LEU A 129 -9.05 -9.16 -5.33
N SER A 130 -8.49 -10.30 -5.75
CA SER A 130 -9.25 -11.55 -5.91
C SER A 130 -9.61 -12.26 -4.59
N LEU A 131 -9.14 -11.75 -3.45
CA LEU A 131 -9.51 -12.25 -2.13
C LEU A 131 -10.85 -11.68 -1.63
N PHE A 132 -11.47 -10.76 -2.39
CA PHE A 132 -12.72 -10.06 -2.08
C PHE A 132 -13.72 -10.22 -3.23
#